data_AF-A0A7S1V3W1-F1
#
_entry.id   AF-A0A7S1V3W1-F1
#
_cell.length_a   1.000
_cell.length_b   1.000
_cell.length_c   1.000
_cell.angle_alpha   90.00
_cell.angle_beta   90.00
_cell.angle_gamma   90.00
#
_symmetry.space_group_name_H-M   'P 1'
#
loop_
_entity.id
_entity.type
_entity.pdbx_description
1 polymer ?
#
loop_
_entity_poly.entity_id
_entity_poly.type
_entity_poly.pdbx_seq_one_letter_code
_entity_poly.pdbx_strand_id
1 'polypeptide(L)'
;DGEPDPAMIQFLRLCKLGGTDAFLLESIFRKEVWDFMSLPVSQKNELAVVEFVIAACDKALEDFSQCPEGGPAVCEKLRESETKALTRTRQFLLREKEALDLKEYYQERRLKDLGLDSEWNPEEDNDLLGYGQTREPGAADYDW
;
A
#
# COMPACT_ATOMS: atom_id res chain seq x y z
N ASP A 1 3.23 -19.04 5.60
CA ASP A 1 1.98 -18.36 5.98
C ASP A 1 1.10 -17.87 4.82
N GLY A 2 1.33 -18.32 3.57
CA GLY A 2 0.49 -17.95 2.42
C GLY A 2 0.73 -16.52 1.92
N GLU A 3 1.32 -15.68 2.75
CA GLU A 3 1.78 -14.33 2.42
C GLU A 3 2.68 -14.33 1.16
N PRO A 4 2.36 -13.49 0.17
CA PRO A 4 3.20 -13.32 -1.02
C PRO A 4 4.50 -12.56 -0.71
N ASP A 5 5.51 -12.73 -1.56
CA ASP A 5 6.77 -11.98 -1.46
C ASP A 5 6.50 -10.46 -1.45
N PRO A 6 6.99 -9.70 -0.44
CA PRO A 6 6.84 -8.25 -0.39
C PRO A 6 7.32 -7.52 -1.65
N ALA A 7 8.41 -7.99 -2.27
CA ALA A 7 8.94 -7.39 -3.50
C ALA A 7 7.98 -7.59 -4.68
N MET A 8 7.27 -8.72 -4.72
CA MET A 8 6.23 -8.97 -5.72
C MET A 8 5.04 -8.01 -5.51
N ILE A 9 4.62 -7.78 -4.26
CA ILE A 9 3.53 -6.85 -3.96
C ILE A 9 3.91 -5.42 -4.32
N GLN A 10 5.12 -4.98 -3.98
CA GLN A 10 5.68 -3.69 -4.36
C GLN A 10 5.66 -3.49 -5.88
N PHE A 11 6.09 -4.50 -6.64
CA PHE A 11 6.05 -4.46 -8.09
C PHE A 11 4.61 -4.41 -8.65
N LEU A 12 3.68 -5.15 -8.05
CA LEU A 12 2.28 -5.14 -8.47
C LEU A 12 1.61 -3.80 -8.23
N ARG A 13 1.92 -3.10 -7.12
CA ARG A 13 1.45 -1.74 -6.86
C ARG A 13 1.85 -0.79 -7.98
N LEU A 14 3.11 -0.87 -8.41
CA LEU A 14 3.62 -0.11 -9.56
C LEU A 14 2.90 -0.48 -10.86
N CYS A 15 2.64 -1.78 -11.09
CA CYS A 15 1.93 -2.24 -12.29
C CYS A 15 0.46 -1.80 -12.32
N LYS A 16 -0.17 -1.65 -11.15
CA LYS A 16 -1.57 -1.22 -11.00
C LYS A 16 -1.70 0.28 -10.76
N LEU A 17 -0.61 1.02 -10.86
CA LEU A 17 -0.64 2.46 -10.70
C LEU A 17 -1.40 3.12 -11.86
N GLY A 18 -2.25 4.09 -11.55
CA GLY A 18 -3.02 4.80 -12.57
C GLY A 18 -4.06 5.75 -11.99
N GLY A 19 -4.74 6.48 -12.86
CA GLY A 19 -5.76 7.44 -12.45
C GLY A 19 -5.23 8.48 -11.47
N THR A 20 -5.82 8.55 -10.29
CA THR A 20 -5.45 9.49 -9.22
C THR A 20 -4.06 9.27 -8.66
N ASP A 21 -3.46 8.10 -8.85
CA ASP A 21 -2.15 7.76 -8.28
C ASP A 21 -0.99 7.96 -9.28
N ALA A 22 -1.31 8.33 -10.53
CA ALA A 22 -0.32 8.46 -11.60
C ALA A 22 0.68 9.60 -11.37
N PHE A 23 0.36 10.58 -10.52
CA PHE A 23 1.28 11.67 -10.16
C PHE A 23 2.58 11.15 -9.51
N LEU A 24 2.56 9.96 -8.88
CA LEU A 24 3.76 9.34 -8.31
C LEU A 24 4.80 8.95 -9.37
N LEU A 25 4.44 8.96 -10.66
CA LEU A 25 5.36 8.74 -11.79
C LEU A 25 6.00 10.03 -12.32
N GLU A 26 5.66 11.19 -11.75
CA GLU A 26 6.28 12.46 -12.14
C GLU A 26 7.77 12.48 -11.81
N SER A 27 8.53 13.28 -12.56
CA SER A 27 10.00 13.31 -12.44
C SER A 27 10.50 13.69 -11.05
N ILE A 28 9.70 14.45 -10.28
CA ILE A 28 10.02 14.84 -8.91
C ILE A 28 10.13 13.64 -7.96
N PHE A 29 9.36 12.57 -8.22
CA PHE A 29 9.32 11.37 -7.39
C PHE A 29 10.19 10.22 -7.93
N ARG A 30 10.91 10.42 -9.04
CA ARG A 30 11.65 9.34 -9.73
C ARG A 30 12.59 8.54 -8.81
N LYS A 31 13.19 9.19 -7.80
CA LYS A 31 14.11 8.54 -6.86
C LYS A 31 13.42 7.81 -5.72
N GLU A 32 12.17 8.17 -5.43
CA GLU A 32 11.41 7.75 -4.24
C GLU A 32 10.24 6.84 -4.60
N VAL A 33 9.85 6.78 -5.88
CA VAL A 33 8.67 6.05 -6.36
C VAL A 33 8.70 4.58 -5.95
N TRP A 34 9.88 3.95 -5.97
CA TRP A 34 10.02 2.58 -5.52
C TRP A 34 9.73 2.44 -4.03
N ASP A 35 10.26 3.33 -3.21
CA ASP A 35 10.03 3.34 -1.77
C ASP A 35 8.55 3.59 -1.44
N PHE A 36 7.86 4.45 -2.20
CA PHE A 36 6.41 4.63 -2.06
C PHE A 36 5.61 3.36 -2.30
N MET A 37 6.07 2.48 -3.21
CA MET A 37 5.42 1.20 -3.47
C MET A 37 5.65 0.17 -2.36
N SER A 38 6.61 0.39 -1.44
CA SER A 38 6.85 -0.54 -0.33
C SER A 38 5.67 -0.59 0.66
N LEU A 39 4.88 0.49 0.70
CA LEU A 39 3.67 0.63 1.51
C LEU A 39 2.43 0.79 0.61
N PRO A 40 1.21 0.59 1.17
CA PRO A 40 -0.02 0.81 0.42
C PRO A 40 -0.10 2.21 -0.20
N VAL A 41 -0.46 2.28 -1.49
CA VAL A 41 -0.53 3.55 -2.23
C VAL A 41 -1.89 4.21 -2.05
N SER A 42 -2.94 3.53 -2.51
CA SER A 42 -4.34 3.94 -2.38
C SER A 42 -5.21 2.69 -2.23
N GLN A 43 -6.41 2.84 -1.66
CA GLN A 43 -7.34 1.72 -1.51
C GLN A 43 -7.69 1.09 -2.86
N LYS A 44 -7.84 1.91 -3.90
CA LYS A 44 -8.14 1.45 -5.26
C LYS A 44 -6.97 0.66 -5.85
N ASN A 45 -5.73 1.13 -5.65
CA ASN A 45 -4.54 0.42 -6.10
C ASN A 45 -4.38 -0.92 -5.37
N GLU A 46 -4.50 -0.95 -4.05
CA GLU A 46 -4.41 -2.19 -3.26
C GLU A 46 -5.50 -3.19 -3.64
N LEU A 47 -6.75 -2.74 -3.81
CA LEU A 47 -7.85 -3.59 -4.29
C LEU A 47 -7.48 -4.22 -5.64
N ALA A 48 -6.99 -3.43 -6.60
CA ALA A 48 -6.62 -3.93 -7.92
C ALA A 48 -5.45 -4.94 -7.88
N VAL A 49 -4.51 -4.77 -6.95
CA VAL A 49 -3.42 -5.73 -6.71
C VAL A 49 -3.97 -7.03 -6.13
N VAL A 50 -4.76 -6.94 -5.06
CA VAL A 50 -5.34 -8.09 -4.37
C VAL A 50 -6.24 -8.91 -5.30
N GLU A 51 -7.14 -8.25 -6.03
CA GLU A 51 -8.02 -8.91 -7.00
C GLU A 51 -7.24 -9.58 -8.14
N PHE A 52 -6.16 -8.95 -8.60
CA PHE A 52 -5.33 -9.53 -9.65
C PHE A 52 -4.67 -10.84 -9.19
N VAL A 53 -4.11 -10.87 -7.98
CA VAL A 53 -3.45 -12.09 -7.48
C VAL A 53 -4.48 -13.17 -7.13
N ILE A 54 -5.63 -12.81 -6.57
CA ILE A 54 -6.74 -13.77 -6.35
C ILE A 54 -7.17 -14.40 -7.67
N ALA A 55 -7.41 -13.60 -8.70
CA ALA A 55 -7.82 -14.11 -10.02
C ALA A 55 -6.74 -15.02 -10.65
N ALA A 56 -5.46 -14.69 -10.47
CA ALA A 56 -4.36 -15.54 -10.93
C ALA A 56 -4.32 -16.89 -10.18
N CYS A 57 -4.54 -16.88 -8.87
CA CYS A 57 -4.63 -18.10 -8.07
C CYS A 57 -5.86 -18.95 -8.45
N ASP A 58 -7.03 -18.32 -8.62
CA ASP A 58 -8.26 -19.00 -9.03
C ASP A 58 -8.10 -19.69 -10.38
N LYS A 59 -7.52 -18.99 -11.35
CA LYS A 59 -7.22 -19.56 -12.66
C LYS A 59 -6.26 -20.75 -12.56
N ALA A 60 -5.18 -20.62 -11.80
CA ALA A 60 -4.21 -21.72 -11.64
C ALA A 60 -4.82 -22.94 -10.93
N LEU A 61 -5.72 -22.74 -9.96
CA LEU A 61 -6.45 -23.81 -9.29
C LEU A 61 -7.43 -24.50 -10.24
N GLU A 62 -8.13 -23.74 -11.08
CA GLU A 62 -9.00 -24.27 -12.13
C GLU A 62 -8.20 -25.14 -13.11
N ASP A 63 -7.05 -24.66 -13.59
CA ASP A 63 -6.17 -25.41 -14.50
C ASP A 63 -5.73 -26.76 -13.88
N PHE A 64 -5.41 -26.79 -12.57
CA PHE A 64 -5.06 -28.03 -11.89
C PHE A 64 -6.24 -29.00 -11.73
N SER A 65 -7.46 -28.49 -11.58
CA SER A 65 -8.67 -29.32 -11.49
C SER A 65 -9.01 -30.05 -12.80
N GLN A 66 -8.59 -29.49 -13.94
CA GLN A 66 -8.81 -30.07 -15.27
C GLN A 66 -7.76 -31.11 -15.66
N CYS A 67 -6.71 -31.24 -14.84
CA CYS A 67 -5.58 -32.10 -15.13
C CYS A 67 -5.96 -33.57 -14.85
N PRO A 68 -5.78 -34.49 -15.81
CA PRO A 68 -6.26 -35.87 -15.67
C PRO A 68 -5.68 -36.56 -14.44
N GLU A 69 -6.47 -37.48 -13.88
CA GLU A 69 -6.03 -38.35 -12.79
C GLU A 69 -5.01 -39.38 -13.30
N GLY A 70 -3.99 -39.65 -12.50
CA GLY A 70 -2.89 -40.55 -12.84
C GLY A 70 -1.61 -39.84 -13.29
N GLY A 71 -0.49 -40.53 -13.13
CA GLY A 71 0.85 -40.01 -13.43
C GLY A 71 1.89 -40.54 -12.44
N PRO A 72 3.17 -40.17 -12.60
CA PRO A 72 4.19 -40.49 -11.61
C PRO A 72 3.80 -39.91 -10.23
N ALA A 73 4.02 -40.68 -9.15
CA ALA A 73 3.70 -40.25 -7.78
C ALA A 73 4.34 -38.90 -7.39
N VAL A 74 5.44 -38.52 -8.04
CA VAL A 74 6.09 -37.22 -7.86
C VAL A 74 5.20 -36.07 -8.38
N CYS A 75 4.56 -36.24 -9.53
CA CYS A 75 3.70 -35.22 -10.12
C CYS A 75 2.42 -35.00 -9.29
N GLU A 76 1.86 -36.08 -8.73
CA GLU A 76 0.68 -36.02 -7.86
C GLU A 76 0.99 -35.24 -6.58
N LYS A 77 2.11 -35.57 -5.91
CA LYS A 77 2.59 -34.84 -4.73
C LYS A 77 2.89 -33.38 -5.03
N LEU A 78 3.51 -33.09 -6.19
CA LEU A 78 3.80 -31.73 -6.61
C LEU A 78 2.49 -30.93 -6.76
N ARG A 79 1.51 -31.49 -7.48
CA ARG A 79 0.19 -30.89 -7.69
C ARG A 79 -0.54 -30.62 -6.38
N GLU A 80 -0.52 -31.57 -5.43
CA GLU A 80 -1.11 -31.38 -4.11
C GLU A 80 -0.42 -30.21 -3.37
N SER A 81 0.91 -30.16 -3.41
CA SER A 81 1.68 -29.12 -2.74
C SER A 81 1.45 -27.72 -3.33
N GLU A 82 1.39 -27.61 -4.65
CA GLU A 82 1.13 -26.35 -5.37
C GLU A 82 -0.30 -25.88 -5.15
N THR A 83 -1.29 -26.79 -5.23
CA THR A 83 -2.69 -26.51 -4.92
C THR A 83 -2.84 -25.96 -3.50
N LYS A 84 -2.15 -26.57 -2.54
CA LYS A 84 -2.15 -26.12 -1.14
C LYS A 84 -1.49 -24.75 -0.97
N ALA A 85 -0.40 -24.47 -1.69
CA ALA A 85 0.26 -23.17 -1.67
C ALA A 85 -0.66 -22.08 -2.23
N LEU A 86 -1.23 -22.28 -3.41
CA LEU A 86 -2.17 -21.36 -4.06
C LEU A 86 -3.40 -21.08 -3.18
N THR A 87 -3.98 -22.12 -2.58
CA THR A 87 -5.14 -21.98 -1.69
C THR A 87 -4.81 -21.11 -0.47
N ARG A 88 -3.64 -21.31 0.14
CA ARG A 88 -3.19 -20.49 1.28
C ARG A 88 -2.98 -19.04 0.89
N THR A 89 -2.34 -18.79 -0.25
CA THR A 89 -2.11 -17.42 -0.76
C THR A 89 -3.42 -16.73 -1.08
N ARG A 90 -4.36 -17.42 -1.72
CA ARG A 90 -5.70 -16.91 -1.96
C ARG A 90 -6.42 -16.54 -0.66
N GLN A 91 -6.38 -17.39 0.36
CA GLN A 91 -6.99 -17.13 1.66
C GLN A 91 -6.33 -15.95 2.41
N PHE A 92 -5.02 -15.80 2.27
CA PHE A 92 -4.31 -14.62 2.80
C PHE A 92 -4.84 -13.34 2.13
N LEU A 93 -4.91 -13.33 0.80
CA LEU A 93 -5.35 -12.16 0.05
C LEU A 93 -6.83 -11.80 0.24
N LEU A 94 -7.70 -12.79 0.49
CA LEU A 94 -9.08 -12.52 0.85
C LEU A 94 -9.20 -11.77 2.19
N ARG A 95 -8.38 -12.13 3.18
CA ARG A 95 -8.30 -11.39 4.46
C ARG A 95 -7.75 -9.98 4.24
N GLU A 96 -6.72 -9.85 3.41
CA GLU A 96 -6.18 -8.54 3.02
C GLU A 96 -7.20 -7.66 2.30
N LYS A 97 -8.11 -8.26 1.52
CA LYS A 97 -9.22 -7.57 0.86
C LYS A 97 -10.23 -7.01 1.86
N GLU A 98 -10.53 -7.78 2.91
CA GLU A 98 -11.45 -7.38 3.98
C GLU A 98 -10.86 -6.26 4.86
N ALA A 99 -9.54 -6.25 5.05
CA ALA A 99 -8.83 -5.27 5.87
C ALA A 99 -8.34 -4.02 5.11
N LEU A 100 -8.86 -3.75 3.91
CA LEU A 100 -8.40 -2.61 3.09
C LEU A 100 -8.67 -1.25 3.76
N ASP A 101 -9.75 -1.11 4.50
CA ASP A 101 -10.11 0.11 5.23
C ASP A 101 -9.22 0.38 6.44
N LEU A 102 -8.55 -0.64 6.96
CA LEU A 102 -7.63 -0.53 8.11
C LEU A 102 -6.21 -0.14 7.71
N LYS A 103 -5.90 -0.08 6.42
CA LYS A 103 -4.55 0.22 5.91
C LYS A 103 -4.32 1.72 5.85
N GLU A 104 -3.10 2.11 6.20
CA GLU A 104 -2.64 3.47 6.02
C GLU A 104 -2.11 3.70 4.61
N TYR A 105 -2.66 4.70 3.91
CA TYR A 105 -2.33 5.00 2.51
C TYR A 105 -1.37 6.17 2.35
N TYR A 106 -0.85 6.37 1.13
CA TYR A 106 0.13 7.41 0.83
C TYR A 106 -0.30 8.80 1.31
N GLN A 107 -1.56 9.17 1.06
CA GLN A 107 -2.08 10.50 1.45
C GLN A 107 -2.13 10.67 2.97
N GLU A 108 -2.52 9.64 3.70
CA GLU A 108 -2.58 9.67 5.17
C GLU A 108 -1.19 9.81 5.77
N ARG A 109 -0.22 9.02 5.28
CA ARG A 109 1.19 9.14 5.70
C ARG A 109 1.73 10.55 5.44
N ARG A 110 1.43 11.10 4.26
CA ARG A 110 1.91 12.43 3.90
C ARG A 110 1.32 13.54 4.76
N LEU A 111 0.08 13.37 5.24
CA LEU A 111 -0.55 14.32 6.16
C LEU A 111 0.01 14.22 7.58
N LYS A 112 0.41 13.02 8.03
CA LYS A 112 1.08 12.85 9.33
C LYS A 112 2.46 13.50 9.36
N ASP A 113 3.18 13.46 8.24
CA ASP A 113 4.47 14.14 8.11
C ASP A 113 4.36 15.68 8.29
N LEU A 114 3.16 16.26 8.25
CA LEU A 114 2.95 17.69 8.51
C LEU A 114 3.05 18.05 10.00
N GLY A 115 3.07 17.07 10.91
CA GLY A 115 3.23 17.31 12.34
C GLY A 115 2.13 18.16 12.96
N LEU A 116 0.91 18.16 12.40
CA LEU A 116 -0.22 18.94 12.95
C LEU A 116 -0.66 18.47 14.35
N ASP A 117 -0.16 17.32 14.80
CA ASP A 117 -0.34 16.72 16.11
C ASP A 117 0.89 16.89 17.03
N SER A 118 1.93 17.62 16.61
CA SER A 118 3.05 17.92 17.50
C SER A 118 2.62 18.83 18.64
N GLU A 119 3.14 18.59 19.84
CA GLU A 119 2.94 19.50 20.97
C GLU A 119 3.42 20.91 20.58
N TRP A 120 2.57 21.92 20.75
CA TRP A 120 2.95 23.30 20.47
C TRP A 120 4.15 23.68 21.36
N ASN A 121 5.31 23.88 20.73
CA ASN A 121 6.53 24.27 21.42
C ASN A 121 6.75 25.79 21.26
N PRO A 122 6.58 26.61 22.32
CA PRO A 122 6.80 28.05 22.25
C PRO A 122 8.23 28.44 21.86
N GLU A 123 9.20 27.52 21.99
CA GLU A 123 10.59 27.77 21.59
C GLU A 123 10.81 27.63 20.07
N GLU A 124 10.02 26.81 19.35
CA GLU A 124 10.13 26.64 17.89
C GLU A 124 9.53 27.82 17.11
N ASP A 125 8.48 28.46 17.64
CA ASP A 125 7.87 29.67 17.05
C ASP A 125 8.79 30.92 17.20
N ASN A 126 9.70 30.90 18.18
CA ASN A 126 10.53 32.06 18.51
C ASN A 126 11.71 32.25 17.53
N ASP A 127 12.13 31.19 16.83
CA ASP A 127 13.24 31.24 15.86
C ASP A 127 12.80 31.67 14.45
N LEU A 128 11.50 31.65 14.15
CA LEU A 128 10.93 32.15 12.88
C LEU A 128 10.45 33.60 12.98
N LEU A 129 10.25 34.13 14.19
CA LEU A 129 9.86 35.52 14.43
C LEU A 129 11.07 36.32 14.92
N GLY A 130 11.85 36.81 13.96
CA GLY A 130 12.89 37.80 14.24
C GLY A 130 12.33 38.98 15.04
N TYR A 131 12.81 39.12 16.28
CA TYR A 131 12.67 40.27 17.17
C TYR A 131 11.25 40.85 17.37
N GLY A 132 10.57 40.38 18.43
CA GLY A 132 9.81 41.29 19.29
C GLY A 132 8.31 41.46 19.05
N GLN A 133 7.59 40.45 18.56
CA GLN A 133 6.12 40.47 18.56
C GLN A 133 5.55 39.34 19.41
N THR A 134 5.26 39.63 20.68
CA THR A 134 4.35 38.81 21.49
C THR A 134 2.93 39.04 20.97
N ARG A 135 2.37 38.09 20.22
CA ARG A 135 0.95 38.17 19.84
C ARG A 135 0.10 37.76 21.04
N GLU A 136 -0.52 38.74 21.69
CA GLU A 136 -1.57 38.45 22.67
C GLU A 136 -2.83 37.93 21.96
N PRO A 137 -3.50 36.89 22.50
CA PRO A 137 -4.72 36.38 21.91
C PRO A 137 -5.81 37.47 21.90
N GLY A 138 -6.16 37.98 20.72
CA GLY A 138 -7.21 39.00 20.53
C GLY A 138 -6.77 40.28 19.81
N ALA A 139 -5.49 40.43 19.45
CA ALA A 139 -5.03 41.56 18.64
C ALA A 139 -5.37 41.33 17.16
N ALA A 140 -6.53 41.82 16.73
CA ALA A 140 -6.88 41.96 15.32
C ALA A 140 -6.37 43.31 14.81
N ASP A 141 -5.23 43.31 14.13
CA ASP A 141 -4.78 44.49 13.37
C ASP A 141 -5.53 44.52 12.03
N TYR A 142 -6.53 45.39 11.94
CA TYR A 142 -7.16 45.75 10.66
C TYR A 142 -6.24 46.74 9.94
N ASP A 143 -5.64 46.33 8.83
CA ASP A 143 -5.01 47.23 7.87
C ASP A 143 -6.02 47.65 6.79
N TRP A 144 -6.21 48.97 6.64
CA TRP A 144 -6.84 49.63 5.49
C TRP A 144 -5.77 50.06 4.49
#